data_AF-A0A2K3JKB2-F1
#
_entry.id   AF-A0A2K3JKB2-F1
#
_cell.length_a   1.000
_cell.length_b   1.000
_cell.length_c   1.000
_cell.angle_alpha   90.00
_cell.angle_beta   90.00
_cell.angle_gamma   90.00
#
_symmetry.space_group_name_H-M   'P 1'
#
loop_
_entity.id
_entity.type
_entity.pdbx_description
1 polymer ?
#
loop_
_entity_poly.entity_id
_entity_poly.type
_entity_poly.pdbx_seq_one_letter_code
_entity_poly.pdbx_strand_id
1 'polypeptide(L)'
;GGIDDGGAASVRAIMHWQYRTICRGVHSILHNLHELLGSRVHDYISFYGLRNYGRLSDGGPVATSQVYVHSKIMIIDDCISLIGSANINDRSLLGSRDSEVQFQASFLSYAVKV
;
A
#
# COMPACT_ATOMS: atom_id res chain seq x y z
N GLY A 1 5.73 -23.09 -8.42
CA GLY A 1 5.65 -21.63 -8.28
C GLY A 1 5.14 -21.22 -6.91
N GLY A 2 5.69 -21.81 -5.85
CA GLY A 2 5.48 -21.38 -4.47
C GLY A 2 6.40 -20.22 -4.10
N ILE A 3 6.09 -19.53 -3.01
CA ILE A 3 6.92 -18.45 -2.46
C ILE A 3 8.34 -18.90 -2.05
N ASP A 4 8.53 -20.22 -1.93
CA ASP A 4 9.78 -20.87 -1.56
C ASP A 4 10.64 -21.24 -2.79
N ASP A 5 10.09 -21.11 -4.00
CA ASP A 5 10.81 -21.43 -5.23
C ASP A 5 11.84 -20.34 -5.58
N GLY A 6 12.84 -20.69 -6.38
CA GLY A 6 13.85 -19.75 -6.89
C GLY A 6 13.25 -18.57 -7.67
N GLY A 7 12.11 -18.79 -8.35
CA GLY A 7 11.36 -17.74 -9.07
C GLY A 7 10.69 -16.69 -8.16
N ALA A 8 10.59 -16.94 -6.85
CA ALA A 8 10.03 -16.01 -5.89
C ALA A 8 11.07 -15.09 -5.24
N ALA A 9 12.34 -15.14 -5.65
CA ALA A 9 13.41 -14.30 -5.09
C ALA A 9 13.11 -12.79 -5.19
N SER A 10 12.55 -12.34 -6.32
CA SER A 10 12.12 -10.95 -6.51
C SER A 10 11.00 -10.55 -5.55
N VAL A 11 10.00 -11.41 -5.38
CA VAL A 11 8.89 -11.21 -4.45
C VAL A 11 9.41 -11.14 -3.01
N ARG A 12 10.32 -12.04 -2.62
CA ARG A 12 10.96 -12.02 -1.30
C ARG A 12 11.78 -10.75 -1.07
N ALA A 13 12.50 -10.26 -2.08
CA ALA A 13 13.22 -9.00 -1.98
C ALA A 13 12.28 -7.81 -1.76
N ILE A 14 11.17 -7.74 -2.51
CA ILE A 14 10.15 -6.70 -2.33
C ILE A 14 9.53 -6.79 -0.92
N MET A 15 9.14 -8.00 -0.49
CA MET A 15 8.59 -8.21 0.85
C MET A 15 9.57 -7.84 1.95
N HIS A 16 10.87 -8.11 1.79
CA HIS A 16 11.90 -7.72 2.76
C HIS A 16 11.86 -6.21 3.01
N TRP A 17 11.89 -5.41 1.94
CA TRP A 17 11.85 -3.94 2.07
C TRP A 17 10.50 -3.44 2.58
N GLN A 18 9.39 -4.04 2.14
CA GLN A 18 8.06 -3.70 2.65
C GLN A 18 7.96 -3.93 4.17
N TYR A 19 8.38 -5.09 4.66
CA TYR A 19 8.37 -5.36 6.10
C TYR A 19 9.39 -4.50 6.86
N ARG A 20 10.55 -4.20 6.28
CA ARG A 20 11.54 -3.30 6.88
C ARG A 20 10.99 -1.90 7.09
N THR A 21 10.20 -1.39 6.15
CA THR A 21 9.50 -0.10 6.28
C THR A 21 8.39 -0.17 7.33
N ILE A 22 7.56 -1.23 7.32
CA ILE A 22 6.36 -1.31 8.16
C ILE A 22 6.71 -1.65 9.62
N CYS A 23 7.41 -2.75 9.89
CA CYS A 23 7.51 -3.31 11.24
C CYS A 23 8.83 -4.02 11.61
N ARG A 24 9.77 -4.21 10.68
CA ARG A 24 11.01 -4.95 10.95
C ARG A 24 12.20 -4.01 11.06
N GLY A 25 12.71 -3.89 12.28
CA GLY A 25 13.91 -3.12 12.62
C GLY A 25 13.61 -1.77 13.26
N VAL A 26 14.65 -1.19 13.85
CA VAL A 26 14.59 0.01 14.70
C VAL A 26 14.22 1.29 13.96
N HIS A 27 14.17 1.26 12.63
CA HIS A 27 13.77 2.40 11.80
C HIS A 27 12.40 2.20 11.14
N SER A 28 11.70 1.11 11.47
CA SER A 28 10.37 0.84 10.90
C SER A 28 9.29 1.76 11.51
N ILE A 29 8.24 2.02 10.74
CA ILE A 29 7.14 2.90 11.14
C ILE A 29 6.52 2.44 12.47
N LEU A 30 6.16 1.16 12.58
CA LEU A 30 5.53 0.64 13.79
C LEU A 30 6.47 0.65 14.99
N HIS A 31 7.77 0.38 14.81
CA HIS A 31 8.73 0.49 15.92
C HIS A 31 8.79 1.92 16.46
N ASN A 32 9.01 2.90 15.57
CA ASN A 32 9.11 4.30 15.95
C ASN A 32 7.83 4.83 16.61
N LEU A 33 6.66 4.47 16.07
CA LEU A 33 5.39 4.89 16.66
C LEU A 33 5.11 4.19 17.99
N HIS A 34 5.52 2.93 18.16
CA HIS A 34 5.32 2.20 19.40
C HIS A 34 6.16 2.75 20.54
N GLU A 35 7.39 3.21 20.28
CA GLU A 35 8.21 3.89 21.28
C GLU A 35 7.55 5.16 21.82
N LEU A 36 6.74 5.86 21.00
CA LEU A 36 6.05 7.09 21.38
C LEU A 36 4.66 6.84 21.99
N LEU A 37 3.89 5.91 21.40
CA LEU A 37 2.45 5.76 21.64
C LEU A 37 2.07 4.46 22.37
N GLY A 38 3.01 3.52 22.50
CA GLY A 38 2.79 2.20 23.07
C GLY A 38 1.74 1.39 22.31
N SER A 39 0.81 0.77 23.04
CA SER A 39 -0.26 -0.04 22.44
C SER A 39 -1.28 0.76 21.62
N ARG A 40 -1.30 2.09 21.73
CA ARG A 40 -2.23 2.96 20.99
C ARG A 40 -1.87 3.16 19.52
N VAL A 41 -0.73 2.65 19.04
CA VAL A 41 -0.32 2.81 17.62
C VAL A 41 -1.40 2.39 16.64
N HIS A 42 -2.17 1.35 16.98
CA HIS A 42 -3.25 0.84 16.15
C HIS A 42 -4.43 1.83 15.97
N ASP A 43 -4.53 2.84 16.83
CA ASP A 43 -5.52 3.92 16.70
C ASP A 43 -5.14 4.92 15.59
N TYR A 44 -3.88 4.93 15.16
CA TYR A 44 -3.33 5.93 14.22
C TYR A 44 -2.95 5.36 12.85
N ILE A 45 -2.59 4.07 12.79
CA ILE A 45 -2.15 3.45 11.54
C ILE A 45 -2.57 1.99 11.47
N SER A 46 -2.99 1.56 10.28
CA SER A 46 -3.35 0.17 9.98
C SER A 46 -2.92 -0.20 8.56
N PHE A 47 -2.55 -1.47 8.37
CA PHE A 47 -2.10 -2.01 7.09
C PHE A 47 -3.01 -3.15 6.65
N TYR A 48 -3.48 -3.13 5.41
CA TYR A 48 -4.45 -4.09 4.89
C TYR A 48 -4.01 -4.65 3.53
N GLY A 49 -4.50 -5.86 3.24
CA GLY A 49 -4.46 -6.46 1.91
C GLY A 49 -5.87 -6.87 1.49
N LEU A 50 -6.10 -6.99 0.18
CA LEU A 50 -7.39 -7.40 -0.36
C LEU A 50 -7.37 -8.87 -0.78
N ARG A 51 -8.46 -9.58 -0.51
CA ARG A 51 -8.64 -11.00 -0.86
C ARG A 51 -10.08 -11.24 -1.27
N ASN A 52 -10.28 -12.08 -2.27
CA ASN A 52 -11.60 -12.53 -2.69
C ASN A 52 -11.68 -14.06 -2.65
N TYR A 53 -12.90 -14.59 -2.67
CA TYR A 53 -13.16 -16.02 -2.74
C TYR A 53 -14.40 -16.29 -3.62
N GLY A 54 -14.48 -17.51 -4.16
CA GLY A 54 -15.58 -17.92 -5.02
C GLY A 54 -15.47 -19.40 -5.40
N ARG A 55 -16.45 -19.92 -6.14
CA ARG A 55 -16.38 -21.27 -6.73
C ARG A 55 -15.80 -21.20 -8.13
N LEU A 56 -14.97 -22.18 -8.48
CA LEU A 56 -14.38 -22.26 -9.83
C LEU A 56 -15.38 -22.72 -10.90
N SER A 57 -16.41 -23.45 -10.49
CA SER A 57 -17.54 -23.89 -11.34
C SER A 57 -18.76 -24.19 -10.45
N ASP A 58 -19.94 -24.36 -11.05
CA ASP A 58 -21.11 -24.85 -10.32
C ASP A 58 -20.84 -26.25 -9.74
N GLY A 59 -21.17 -26.45 -8.46
CA GLY A 59 -20.75 -27.62 -7.67
C GLY A 59 -19.23 -27.79 -7.46
N GLY A 60 -18.40 -26.92 -8.03
CA GLY A 60 -16.94 -26.99 -8.00
C GLY A 60 -16.33 -26.53 -6.67
N PRO A 61 -15.00 -26.68 -6.53
CA PRO A 61 -14.29 -26.31 -5.31
C PRO A 61 -14.35 -24.79 -5.07
N VAL A 62 -14.40 -24.43 -3.79
CA VAL A 62 -14.21 -23.04 -3.35
C VAL A 62 -12.73 -22.72 -3.43
N ALA A 63 -12.39 -21.61 -4.07
CA ALA A 63 -11.06 -21.07 -4.18
C ALA A 63 -11.01 -19.65 -3.59
N THR A 64 -9.82 -19.26 -3.11
CA THR A 64 -9.54 -17.89 -2.67
C THR A 64 -8.25 -17.40 -3.31
N SER A 65 -8.24 -16.13 -3.71
CA SER A 65 -7.06 -15.47 -4.24
C SER A 65 -6.93 -14.06 -3.67
N GLN A 66 -5.70 -13.58 -3.58
CA GLN A 66 -5.42 -12.18 -3.30
C GLN A 66 -5.94 -11.31 -4.46
N VAL A 67 -6.52 -10.16 -4.13
CA VAL A 67 -6.80 -9.12 -5.12
C VAL A 67 -5.54 -8.27 -5.24
N TYR A 68 -5.00 -8.18 -6.46
CA TYR A 68 -3.76 -7.46 -6.72
C TYR A 68 -4.01 -5.94 -6.70
N VAL A 69 -3.63 -5.29 -5.60
CA VAL A 69 -3.73 -3.83 -5.45
C VAL A 69 -2.65 -3.17 -6.28
N HIS A 70 -3.00 -2.73 -7.49
CA HIS A 70 -2.10 -2.03 -8.39
C HIS A 70 -2.28 -0.51 -8.38
N SER A 71 -3.17 0.00 -7.52
CA SER A 71 -3.44 1.44 -7.39
C SER A 71 -2.24 2.19 -6.81
N LYS A 72 -2.01 3.40 -7.31
CA LYS A 72 -1.08 4.38 -6.74
C LYS A 72 -1.87 5.65 -6.50
N ILE A 73 -2.52 5.68 -5.34
CA ILE A 73 -3.44 6.74 -4.95
C ILE A 73 -3.18 7.12 -3.50
N MET A 74 -3.30 8.40 -3.19
CA MET A 74 -3.35 8.93 -1.83
C MET A 74 -4.53 9.91 -1.74
N ILE A 75 -5.34 9.76 -0.69
CA ILE A 75 -6.44 10.66 -0.36
C ILE A 75 -6.08 11.31 0.98
N ILE A 76 -6.19 12.63 1.06
CA ILE A 76 -5.80 13.42 2.22
C ILE A 76 -6.99 14.28 2.61
N ASP A 77 -7.45 14.12 3.85
CA ASP A 77 -8.51 14.90 4.50
C ASP A 77 -9.79 15.05 3.64
N ASP A 78 -10.12 14.06 2.81
CA ASP A 78 -11.21 14.06 1.83
C ASP A 78 -11.25 15.27 0.87
N CYS A 79 -10.18 16.07 0.83
CA CYS A 79 -10.11 17.31 0.05
C CYS A 79 -9.06 17.27 -1.05
N ILE A 80 -8.05 16.39 -0.91
CA ILE A 80 -6.98 16.22 -1.90
C ILE A 80 -6.90 14.75 -2.29
N SER A 81 -6.80 14.50 -3.59
CA SER A 81 -6.44 13.18 -4.11
C SER A 81 -5.24 13.29 -5.05
N LEU A 82 -4.26 12.43 -4.82
CA LEU A 82 -3.13 12.19 -5.69
C LEU A 82 -3.36 10.87 -6.41
N ILE A 83 -3.47 10.89 -7.75
CA ILE A 83 -3.59 9.68 -8.59
C ILE A 83 -2.49 9.68 -9.66
N GLY A 84 -1.75 8.58 -9.79
CA GLY A 84 -0.64 8.51 -10.76
C GLY A 84 -0.08 7.12 -10.98
N SER A 85 1.13 7.07 -11.54
CA SER A 85 1.88 5.83 -11.80
C SER A 85 2.90 5.49 -10.70
N ALA A 86 3.32 6.49 -9.93
CA ALA A 86 4.40 6.39 -8.95
C ALA A 86 4.07 5.49 -7.76
N ASN A 87 4.83 4.41 -7.59
CA ASN A 87 4.77 3.60 -6.37
C ASN A 87 5.43 4.34 -5.19
N ILE A 88 5.12 3.95 -3.96
CA ILE A 88 5.87 4.42 -2.78
C ILE A 88 7.17 3.62 -2.66
N ASN A 89 8.16 3.97 -3.48
CA ASN A 89 9.52 3.44 -3.42
C ASN A 89 10.51 4.36 -4.15
N ASP A 90 11.81 4.14 -3.92
CA ASP A 90 12.89 4.94 -4.52
C ASP A 90 12.93 4.89 -6.05
N ARG A 91 12.46 3.81 -6.66
CA ARG A 91 12.43 3.68 -8.13
C ARG A 91 11.50 4.72 -8.75
N SER A 92 10.35 4.96 -8.11
CA SER A 92 9.36 5.93 -8.56
C SER A 92 9.60 7.34 -8.00
N LEU A 93 10.10 7.48 -6.76
CA LEU A 93 10.10 8.77 -6.05
C LEU A 93 11.42 9.56 -6.10
N LEU A 94 12.54 8.96 -6.52
CA LEU A 94 13.82 9.69 -6.61
C LEU A 94 13.94 10.60 -7.85
N GLY A 95 13.04 10.46 -8.83
CA GLY A 95 13.02 11.27 -10.06
C GLY A 95 14.16 11.01 -11.06
N SER A 96 15.22 10.31 -10.66
CA SER A 96 16.37 9.95 -11.51
C SER A 96 16.34 8.50 -12.02
N ARG A 97 15.26 7.77 -11.75
CA ARG A 97 15.08 6.36 -12.11
C ARG A 97 13.95 6.20 -13.12
N ASP A 98 12.76 5.80 -12.70
CA ASP A 98 11.62 5.66 -13.61
C ASP A 98 10.96 7.03 -13.84
N SER A 99 10.50 7.25 -15.07
CA SER A 99 9.64 8.40 -15.39
C SER A 99 8.23 8.13 -14.88
N GLU A 100 7.74 8.99 -14.01
CA GLU A 100 6.41 8.87 -13.40
C GLU A 100 5.53 10.08 -13.76
N VAL A 101 4.22 9.88 -13.75
CA VAL A 101 3.23 10.96 -13.87
C VAL A 101 2.28 10.94 -12.68
N GLN A 102 1.93 12.13 -12.19
CA GLN A 102 1.09 12.31 -11.02
C GLN A 102 0.10 13.45 -11.27
N PHE A 103 -1.17 13.19 -11.02
CA PHE A 103 -2.22 14.20 -11.01
C PHE A 103 -2.66 14.48 -9.58
N GLN A 104 -2.87 15.76 -9.28
CA GLN A 104 -3.44 16.23 -8.03
C GLN A 104 -4.78 16.88 -8.33
N ALA A 105 -5.82 16.46 -7.61
CA ALA A 105 -7.11 17.13 -7.56
C ALA A 105 -7.32 17.66 -6.13
N SER A 106 -7.81 18.89 -6.03
CA SER A 106 -8.14 19.53 -4.75
C SER A 106 -9.53 20.15 -4.82
N PHE A 107 -10.38 19.83 -3.85
CA PHE A 107 -11.71 20.43 -3.73
C PHE A 107 -11.64 21.67 -2.84
N LEU A 108 -11.76 22.84 -3.45
CA LEU A 108 -12.03 24.08 -2.72
C LEU A 108 -13.55 24.22 -2.60
N SER A 109 -14.08 24.08 -1.39
CA SER A 109 -15.45 24.50 -1.12
C SER A 109 -15.50 26.04 -1.22
N TYR A 110 -15.89 26.56 -2.38
CA TYR A 110 -16.43 27.92 -2.44
C TYR A 110 -17.77 27.88 -1.70
N ALA A 111 -17.73 28.11 -0.40
CA ALA A 111 -18.92 28.46 0.36
C ALA A 111 -19.44 29.79 -0.21
N VAL A 112 -20.40 29.69 -1.13
CA VAL A 112 -21.33 30.77 -1.42
C VAL A 112 -22.05 31.03 -0.10
N LYS A 113 -21.58 32.03 0.66
CA LYS A 113 -22.37 32.68 1.70
C LYS A 113 -23.51 33.40 0.96
N VAL A 114 -24.69 32.78 0.91
CA VAL A 114 -25.95 33.49 0.68
C VAL A 114 -26.42 34.05 2.01
#